data_AF-A0A2S9PY28-F1
#
_entry.id   AF-A0A2S9PY28-F1
#
_cell.length_a   1.000
_cell.length_b   1.000
_cell.length_c   1.000
_cell.angle_alpha   90.00
_cell.angle_beta   90.00
_cell.angle_gamma   90.00
#
_symmetry.space_group_name_H-M   'P 1'
#
loop_
_entity.id
_entity.type
_entity.pdbx_description
1 polymer ?
#
loop_
_entity_poly.entity_id
_entity_poly.type
_entity_poly.pdbx_seq_one_letter_code
_entity_poly.pdbx_strand_id
1 'polypeptide(L)'
;MPPRRRRSPWFRLDRTAGQEQALYVAADKDTMRQQLTGWLEFAGIPVLVVRGLSSPSFADVVRDRVAHEQRGARLLVVGDFDCSGEGIERDWVQRTGC
;
A
#
# COMPACT_ATOMS: atom_id res chain seq x y z
N MET A 1 0.60 26.04 -9.14
CA MET A 1 0.67 26.22 -7.66
C MET A 1 2.10 26.63 -7.27
N PRO A 2 2.33 27.26 -6.09
CA PRO A 2 3.54 28.04 -5.79
C PRO A 2 4.77 27.20 -5.37
N PRO A 3 5.98 27.79 -5.32
CA PRO A 3 7.22 27.05 -5.04
C PRO A 3 7.40 26.70 -3.56
N ARG A 4 7.68 25.43 -3.23
CA ARG A 4 7.97 24.97 -1.86
C ARG A 4 9.45 25.19 -1.49
N ARG A 5 9.79 26.24 -0.73
CA ARG A 5 11.16 26.49 -0.21
C ARG A 5 11.39 25.95 1.22
N ARG A 6 11.87 24.69 1.28
CA ARG A 6 12.90 24.07 2.17
C ARG A 6 13.00 24.36 3.71
N ARG A 7 13.04 23.25 4.50
CA ARG A 7 13.83 22.89 5.74
C ARG A 7 12.93 22.35 6.87
N SER A 8 13.32 21.41 7.76
CA SER A 8 14.44 20.44 7.81
C SER A 8 14.04 19.26 8.73
N PRO A 9 14.12 17.97 8.32
CA PRO A 9 13.82 16.84 9.19
C PRO A 9 15.08 16.26 9.85
N TRP A 10 14.89 15.53 10.95
CA TRP A 10 15.91 14.68 11.58
C TRP A 10 15.47 13.19 11.55
N PHE A 11 15.75 12.41 10.52
CA PHE A 11 16.11 12.80 9.15
C PHE A 11 15.06 12.27 8.13
N ARG A 12 13.82 12.04 8.60
CA ARG A 12 12.74 11.37 7.84
C ARG A 12 12.34 12.16 6.58
N LEU A 13 12.90 11.73 5.46
CA LEU A 13 12.45 12.07 4.11
C LEU A 13 11.06 11.46 3.89
N ASP A 14 10.11 12.27 3.42
CA ASP A 14 8.88 11.75 2.82
C ASP A 14 9.25 11.06 1.50
N ARG A 15 9.33 9.74 1.54
CA ARG A 15 9.66 8.88 0.40
C ARG A 15 8.55 8.83 -0.66
N THR A 16 7.36 9.35 -0.34
CA THR A 16 6.21 9.42 -1.24
C THR A 16 6.06 10.77 -1.95
N ALA A 17 6.91 11.74 -1.62
CA ALA A 17 6.91 13.06 -2.24
C ALA A 17 7.11 12.99 -3.77
N GLY A 18 6.15 13.51 -4.53
CA GLY A 18 6.17 13.50 -6.00
C GLY A 18 5.47 12.30 -6.64
N GLN A 19 4.98 11.32 -5.86
CA GLN A 19 4.10 10.28 -6.38
C GLN A 19 2.68 10.83 -6.58
N GLU A 20 2.13 10.69 -7.78
CA GLU A 20 0.76 11.12 -8.12
C GLU A 20 -0.32 10.27 -7.42
N GLN A 21 0.01 9.02 -7.13
CA GLN A 21 -0.87 8.01 -6.53
C GLN A 21 -0.29 7.54 -5.19
N ALA A 22 -1.18 7.10 -4.29
CA ALA A 22 -0.78 6.41 -3.07
C ALA A 22 -0.86 4.90 -3.32
N LEU A 23 0.27 4.30 -3.71
CA LEU A 23 0.35 2.88 -3.99
C LEU A 23 0.52 2.06 -2.71
N TYR A 24 -0.22 0.96 -2.63
CA TYR A 24 -0.16 -0.06 -1.58
C TYR A 24 0.12 -1.41 -2.23
N VAL A 25 0.96 -2.26 -1.63
CA VAL A 25 1.19 -3.62 -2.10
C VAL A 25 0.61 -4.62 -1.12
N ALA A 26 -0.23 -5.54 -1.60
CA ALA A 26 -0.79 -6.63 -0.83
C ALA A 26 -0.19 -7.96 -1.32
N ALA A 27 0.65 -8.58 -0.48
CA ALA A 27 1.20 -9.89 -0.75
C ALA A 27 0.27 -10.99 -0.20
N ASP A 28 -0.01 -12.04 -0.96
CA ASP A 28 -0.78 -13.19 -0.44
C ASP A 28 0.02 -13.90 0.68
N LYS A 29 1.28 -14.23 0.39
CA LYS A 29 2.11 -15.06 1.27
C LYS A 29 3.01 -14.21 2.17
N ASP A 30 2.98 -14.50 3.47
CA ASP A 30 3.78 -13.80 4.48
C ASP A 30 5.29 -13.95 4.27
N THR A 31 5.72 -15.03 3.63
CA THR A 31 7.11 -15.27 3.20
C THR A 31 7.61 -14.19 2.23
N MET A 32 6.73 -13.58 1.43
CA MET A 32 7.09 -12.51 0.50
C MET A 32 7.22 -11.14 1.18
N ARG A 33 6.70 -10.98 2.41
CA ARG A 33 6.67 -9.70 3.13
C ARG A 33 8.05 -9.06 3.22
N GLN A 34 9.05 -9.80 3.69
CA GLN A 34 10.38 -9.25 3.93
C GLN A 34 11.08 -8.85 2.62
N GLN A 35 10.96 -9.67 1.59
CA GLN A 35 11.51 -9.41 0.26
C GLN A 35 10.88 -8.16 -0.38
N LEU A 36 9.54 -8.12 -0.45
CA LEU A 36 8.81 -6.99 -1.03
C LEU A 36 9.04 -5.70 -0.21
N THR A 37 9.07 -5.78 1.12
CA THR A 37 9.37 -4.61 1.97
C THR A 37 10.77 -4.08 1.69
N GLY A 38 11.78 -4.95 1.63
CA GLY A 38 13.15 -4.55 1.30
C GLY A 38 13.28 -3.90 -0.09
N TRP A 39 12.47 -4.34 -1.07
CA TRP A 39 12.42 -3.75 -2.41
C TRP A 39 11.64 -2.43 -2.48
N LEU A 40 10.64 -2.21 -1.62
CA LEU A 40 9.67 -1.12 -1.77
C LEU A 40 9.80 -0.02 -0.70
N GLU A 41 10.52 -0.29 0.40
CA GLU A 41 10.71 0.67 1.49
C GLU A 41 11.32 2.00 0.98
N PHE A 42 12.27 1.95 0.04
CA PHE A 42 12.95 3.15 -0.46
C PHE A 42 11.98 4.14 -1.13
N ALA A 43 10.89 3.63 -1.72
CA ALA A 43 9.82 4.40 -2.33
C ALA A 43 8.69 4.75 -1.33
N GLY A 44 8.80 4.35 -0.07
CA GLY A 44 7.76 4.59 0.95
C GLY A 44 6.46 3.81 0.73
N ILE A 45 6.46 2.84 -0.18
CA ILE A 45 5.29 2.02 -0.52
C ILE A 45 5.10 0.96 0.58
N PRO A 46 3.97 0.96 1.31
CA PRO A 46 3.69 -0.05 2.33
C PRO A 46 3.40 -1.41 1.70
N VAL A 47 3.97 -2.46 2.32
CA VAL A 47 3.68 -3.86 2.01
C VAL A 47 2.81 -4.47 3.10
N LEU A 48 1.72 -5.07 2.69
CA LEU A 48 0.68 -5.71 3.48
C LEU A 48 0.70 -7.20 3.19
N VAL A 49 0.13 -8.02 4.08
CA VAL A 49 -0.03 -9.46 3.83
C VAL A 49 -1.48 -9.87 4.04
N VAL A 50 -2.07 -10.42 2.99
CA VAL A 50 -3.44 -10.93 2.90
C VAL A 50 -3.36 -12.45 2.78
N ARG A 51 -3.20 -13.13 3.92
CA ARG A 51 -2.95 -14.58 4.01
C ARG A 51 -4.16 -15.41 3.53
N GLY A 52 -4.43 -15.48 2.22
CA GLY A 52 -5.58 -16.14 1.61
C GLY A 52 -6.95 -15.52 1.92
N LEU A 53 -7.14 -14.86 3.07
CA LEU A 53 -8.38 -14.21 3.49
C LEU A 53 -8.11 -12.97 4.37
N SER A 54 -8.93 -11.96 4.16
CA SER A 54 -8.85 -10.62 4.70
C SER A 54 -8.96 -10.57 6.23
N SER A 55 -7.82 -10.34 6.90
CA SER A 55 -7.79 -9.93 8.31
C SER A 55 -8.53 -8.59 8.46
N PRO A 56 -9.69 -8.53 9.17
CA PRO A 56 -10.54 -7.34 9.14
C PRO A 56 -9.82 -6.06 9.57
N SER A 57 -9.03 -6.16 10.63
CA SER A 57 -8.27 -5.04 11.21
C SER A 57 -7.26 -4.40 10.25
N PHE A 58 -6.77 -5.10 9.24
CA PHE A 58 -5.84 -4.54 8.25
C PHE A 58 -6.55 -3.84 7.09
N ALA A 59 -7.73 -4.32 6.70
CA ALA A 59 -8.58 -3.59 5.75
C ALA A 59 -9.06 -2.26 6.37
N ASP A 60 -9.41 -2.26 7.67
CA ASP A 60 -9.76 -1.05 8.42
C ASP A 60 -8.60 -0.03 8.43
N VAL A 61 -7.38 -0.44 8.81
CA VAL A 61 -6.18 0.44 8.82
C VAL A 61 -5.90 1.05 7.45
N VAL A 62 -6.13 0.31 6.37
CA VAL A 62 -5.89 0.82 5.01
C VAL A 62 -7.03 1.73 4.55
N ARG A 63 -8.29 1.38 4.81
CA ARG A 63 -9.44 2.26 4.55
C ARG A 63 -9.28 3.60 5.29
N ASP A 64 -8.90 3.57 6.56
CA ASP A 64 -8.68 4.77 7.37
C ASP A 64 -7.51 5.60 6.80
N ARG A 65 -6.43 4.96 6.33
CA ARG A 65 -5.31 5.66 5.69
C ARG A 65 -5.67 6.24 4.32
N VAL A 66 -6.49 5.55 3.53
CA VAL A 66 -7.04 6.02 2.25
C VAL A 66 -7.96 7.23 2.48
N ALA A 67 -8.78 7.23 3.52
CA ALA A 67 -9.65 8.35 3.87
C ALA A 67 -8.89 9.63 4.27
N HIS A 68 -7.62 9.51 4.72
CA HIS A 68 -6.75 10.65 5.05
C HIS A 68 -5.76 11.01 3.92
N GLU A 69 -5.79 10.28 2.81
CA GLU A 69 -4.88 10.47 1.68
C GLU A 69 -5.51 11.42 0.64
N GLN A 70 -4.69 12.34 0.09
CA GLN A 70 -5.15 13.32 -0.91
C GLN A 70 -4.90 12.86 -2.34
N ARG A 71 -4.10 11.81 -2.51
CA ARG A 71 -3.78 11.17 -3.79
C ARG A 71 -4.75 10.03 -4.08
N GLY A 72 -4.92 9.69 -5.36
CA GLY A 72 -5.65 8.47 -5.73
C GLY A 72 -4.96 7.24 -5.15
N ALA A 73 -5.62 6.54 -4.22
CA ALA A 73 -5.14 5.28 -3.69
C ALA A 73 -5.15 4.21 -4.78
N ARG A 74 -4.18 3.29 -4.76
CA ARG A 74 -4.10 2.13 -5.65
C ARG A 74 -3.56 0.93 -4.91
N LEU A 75 -4.11 -0.24 -5.20
CA LEU A 75 -3.59 -1.52 -4.74
C LEU A 75 -2.86 -2.24 -5.87
N LEU A 76 -1.72 -2.85 -5.56
CA LEU A 76 -1.12 -3.92 -6.34
C LEU A 76 -1.16 -5.21 -5.51
N VAL A 77 -1.84 -6.24 -6.01
CA VAL A 77 -1.80 -7.58 -5.41
C VAL A 77 -0.61 -8.36 -5.96
N VAL A 78 0.10 -9.07 -5.10
CA VAL A 78 1.24 -9.93 -5.44
C VAL A 78 1.02 -11.31 -4.84
N GLY A 79 0.77 -12.29 -5.68
CA GLY A 79 0.49 -13.68 -5.30
C GLY A 79 0.65 -14.61 -6.49
N ASP A 80 0.17 -15.83 -6.36
CA ASP A 80 0.13 -16.78 -7.47
C ASP A 80 -0.95 -16.35 -8.48
N PHE A 81 -0.71 -16.57 -9.78
CA PHE A 81 -1.70 -16.28 -10.82
C PHE A 81 -2.69 -17.45 -10.94
N ASP A 82 -3.59 -17.56 -9.96
CA ASP A 82 -4.66 -18.54 -9.90
C ASP A 82 -6.01 -17.92 -9.49
N CYS A 83 -7.07 -18.74 -9.48
CA CYS A 83 -8.42 -18.28 -9.16
C CYS A 83 -8.60 -17.73 -7.73
N SER A 84 -7.68 -17.99 -6.80
CA SER A 84 -7.71 -17.43 -5.44
C SER A 84 -7.23 -15.98 -5.42
N GLY A 85 -6.24 -15.63 -6.25
CA GLY A 85 -5.73 -14.26 -6.40
C GLY A 85 -6.80 -13.26 -6.84
N GLU A 86 -7.65 -13.63 -7.81
CA GLU A 86 -8.79 -12.81 -8.27
C GLU A 86 -9.90 -12.61 -7.21
N GLY A 87 -9.93 -13.45 -6.17
CA GLY A 87 -10.82 -13.27 -5.02
C GLY A 87 -10.31 -12.17 -4.08
N ILE A 88 -8.99 -12.17 -3.84
CA ILE A 88 -8.30 -11.25 -2.92
C ILE A 88 -8.38 -9.80 -3.42
N GLU A 89 -8.10 -9.55 -4.70
CA GLU A 89 -8.16 -8.20 -5.28
C GLU A 89 -9.56 -7.58 -5.13
N ARG A 90 -10.60 -8.35 -5.46
CA ARG A 90 -12.00 -7.92 -5.49
C ARG A 90 -12.53 -7.59 -4.09
N ASP A 91 -12.28 -8.46 -3.12
CA ASP A 91 -12.66 -8.23 -1.72
C ASP A 91 -11.94 -7.01 -1.14
N TRP A 92 -10.67 -6.81 -1.49
CA TRP A 92 -9.91 -5.68 -1.01
C TRP A 92 -10.43 -4.34 -1.56
N VAL A 93 -10.61 -4.23 -2.89
CA VAL A 93 -11.16 -3.02 -3.53
C VAL A 93 -12.51 -2.65 -2.92
N GLN A 94 -13.39 -3.62 -2.67
CA GLN A 94 -14.68 -3.39 -2.03
C GLN A 94 -14.57 -2.85 -0.58
N ARG A 95 -13.53 -3.25 0.18
CA ARG A 95 -13.36 -2.85 1.58
C ARG A 95 -12.59 -1.56 1.78
N THR A 96 -11.65 -1.21 0.89
CA THR A 96 -10.77 -0.04 1.06
C THR A 96 -11.00 1.09 0.07
N GLY A 97 -11.70 0.86 -1.05
CA GLY A 97 -11.91 1.87 -2.10
C GLY A 97 -10.63 2.26 -2.86
N CYS A 98 -9.64 1.36 -2.93
CA CYS A 98 -8.41 1.51 -3.73
C CYS A 98 -8.64 1.24 -5.22
#